data_AF-A0A958ZFN7-F1
#
_entry.id   AF-A0A958ZFN7-F1
#
_cell.length_a   1.000
_cell.length_b   1.000
_cell.length_c   1.000
_cell.angle_alpha   90.00
_cell.angle_beta   90.00
_cell.angle_gamma   90.00
#
_symmetry.space_group_name_H-M   'P 1'
#
loop_
_entity.id
_entity.type
_entity.pdbx_description
1 polymer ?
#
loop_
_entity_poly.entity_id
_entity_poly.type
_entity_poly.pdbx_seq_one_letter_code
_entity_poly.pdbx_strand_id
1 'polypeptide(L)'
;MSFLFHKFLEDISIFSIPERLNFPFYYEKHPLAEQAVKEMQENLIAKTKFTHDFGIENPKKEGSFGKMFGVLVVQNLDGELGYLAGFSGKIGDTSHYEGFVPPVFDMLGNESYFRSEEEKVNALHLKIEALENS
;
A
#
# COMPACT_ATOMS: atom_id res chain seq x y z
N MET A 1 -5.82 -9.21 -17.49
CA MET A 1 -5.25 -7.94 -16.99
C MET A 1 -6.34 -6.98 -16.48
N SER A 2 -7.39 -7.44 -15.78
CA SER A 2 -8.50 -6.56 -15.30
C SER A 2 -8.68 -6.55 -13.78
N PHE A 3 -7.69 -7.03 -13.01
CA PHE A 3 -7.78 -7.14 -11.54
C PHE A 3 -7.21 -5.95 -10.76
N LEU A 4 -6.49 -5.04 -11.42
CA LEU A 4 -5.80 -3.92 -10.76
C LEU A 4 -6.51 -2.57 -10.91
N PHE A 5 -7.32 -2.43 -11.95
CA PHE A 5 -8.06 -1.21 -12.23
C PHE A 5 -9.38 -1.23 -11.46
N HIS A 6 -9.53 -0.28 -10.53
CA HIS A 6 -10.77 -0.08 -9.79
C HIS A 6 -11.57 1.01 -10.50
N LYS A 7 -12.70 0.61 -11.06
CA LYS A 7 -13.68 1.58 -11.58
C LYS A 7 -14.34 2.28 -10.39
N PHE A 8 -14.55 3.59 -10.51
CA PHE A 8 -15.32 4.33 -9.52
C PHE A 8 -16.73 3.76 -9.39
N LEU A 9 -17.17 3.55 -8.16
CA LEU A 9 -18.51 3.07 -7.83
C LEU A 9 -19.51 4.23 -7.78
N GLU A 10 -19.07 5.38 -7.27
CA GLU A 10 -19.87 6.60 -7.26
C GLU A 10 -19.71 7.38 -8.58
N ASP A 11 -20.72 8.20 -8.89
CA ASP A 11 -20.67 9.09 -10.05
C ASP A 11 -19.68 10.23 -9.80
N ILE A 12 -18.61 10.24 -10.59
CA ILE A 12 -17.54 11.24 -10.55
C ILE A 12 -17.65 12.29 -11.68
N SER A 13 -18.72 12.26 -12.47
CA SER A 13 -18.89 13.15 -13.64
C SER A 13 -18.88 14.64 -13.30
N ILE A 14 -19.18 14.98 -12.04
CA ILE A 14 -19.15 16.36 -11.52
C ILE A 14 -17.72 16.90 -11.37
N PHE A 15 -16.70 16.04 -11.35
CA PHE A 15 -15.31 16.45 -11.17
C PHE A 15 -14.62 16.62 -12.51
N SER A 16 -13.95 17.75 -12.71
CA SER A 16 -13.08 17.93 -13.88
C SER A 16 -11.81 17.08 -13.75
N ILE A 17 -11.29 16.60 -14.88
CA ILE A 17 -9.99 15.94 -14.92
C ILE A 17 -8.92 17.04 -14.83
N PRO A 18 -7.91 16.92 -13.94
CA PRO A 18 -6.87 17.92 -13.84
C PRO A 18 -5.98 17.90 -15.09
N GLU A 19 -5.62 19.08 -15.61
CA GLU A 19 -4.72 19.20 -16.77
C GLU A 19 -3.26 18.82 -16.46
N ARG A 20 -2.89 18.82 -15.17
CA ARG A 20 -1.52 18.56 -14.70
C ARG A 20 -1.56 17.68 -13.45
N LEU A 21 -0.52 16.87 -13.29
CA LEU A 21 -0.31 16.13 -12.06
C LEU A 21 -0.06 17.11 -10.90
N ASN A 22 -0.56 16.78 -9.72
CA ASN A 22 -0.37 17.61 -8.53
C ASN A 22 1.12 17.73 -8.18
N PHE A 23 1.53 18.91 -7.72
CA PHE A 23 2.88 19.11 -7.23
C PHE A 23 3.00 18.53 -5.82
N PRO A 24 3.97 17.64 -5.53
CA PRO A 24 4.03 16.92 -4.26
C PRO A 24 4.24 17.81 -3.03
N PHE A 25 4.64 19.07 -3.21
CA PHE A 25 4.82 20.03 -2.12
C PHE A 25 3.69 21.08 -2.03
N TYR A 26 2.68 21.04 -2.91
CA TYR A 26 1.47 21.87 -2.82
C TYR A 26 0.26 20.94 -2.62
N TYR A 27 -0.26 20.94 -1.39
CA TYR A 27 -1.17 19.92 -0.86
C TYR A 27 -2.66 20.19 -1.12
N GLU A 28 -3.01 20.73 -2.29
CA GLU A 28 -4.42 20.77 -2.65
C GLU A 28 -4.83 19.40 -3.21
N LYS A 29 -5.66 18.70 -2.44
CA LYS A 29 -6.16 17.38 -2.81
C LYS A 29 -7.20 17.55 -3.91
N HIS A 30 -7.06 16.77 -4.98
CA HIS A 30 -8.05 16.75 -6.05
C HIS A 30 -9.27 15.91 -5.64
N PRO A 31 -10.53 16.34 -5.90
CA PRO A 31 -11.73 15.59 -5.50
C PRO A 31 -11.76 14.14 -6.01
N LEU A 32 -11.31 13.88 -7.24
CA LEU A 32 -11.14 12.51 -7.77
C LEU A 32 -10.23 11.63 -6.90
N ALA A 33 -9.15 12.19 -6.36
CA ALA A 33 -8.23 11.45 -5.50
C ALA A 33 -8.86 11.18 -4.12
N GLU A 34 -9.61 12.15 -3.57
CA GLU A 34 -10.35 11.96 -2.32
C GLU A 34 -11.40 10.87 -2.45
N GLN A 35 -12.15 10.87 -3.57
CA GLN A 35 -13.13 9.82 -3.87
C GLN A 35 -12.47 8.44 -3.99
N ALA A 36 -11.36 8.34 -4.72
CA ALA A 36 -10.63 7.07 -4.88
C ALA A 36 -10.11 6.54 -3.53
N VAL A 37 -9.61 7.42 -2.66
CA VAL A 37 -9.18 7.03 -1.30
C VAL A 37 -10.36 6.52 -0.48
N LYS A 38 -11.51 7.21 -0.52
CA LYS A 38 -12.72 6.80 0.20
C LYS A 38 -13.16 5.39 -0.22
N GLU A 39 -13.33 5.16 -1.52
CA GLU A 39 -13.75 3.85 -2.04
C GLU A 39 -12.71 2.75 -1.75
N MET A 40 -11.41 3.08 -1.80
CA MET A 40 -10.36 2.16 -1.39
C MET A 40 -10.49 1.80 0.11
N GLN A 41 -10.72 2.77 0.99
CA GLN A 41 -10.92 2.53 2.43
C GLN A 41 -12.15 1.66 2.71
N GLU A 42 -13.26 1.92 2.03
CA GLU A 42 -14.48 1.10 2.15
C GLU A 42 -14.23 -0.34 1.68
N ASN A 43 -13.54 -0.51 0.54
CA ASN A 43 -13.15 -1.83 0.05
C ASN A 43 -12.18 -2.54 1.02
N LEU A 44 -11.22 -1.81 1.61
CA LEU A 44 -10.28 -2.34 2.60
C LEU A 44 -11.04 -2.96 3.78
N ILE A 45 -12.03 -2.26 4.31
CA ILE A 45 -12.86 -2.69 5.45
C ILE A 45 -13.82 -3.83 5.05
N ALA A 46 -14.44 -3.75 3.88
CA ALA A 46 -15.50 -4.68 3.48
C ALA A 46 -14.98 -6.03 2.96
N LYS A 47 -13.91 -6.04 2.17
CA LYS A 47 -13.47 -7.22 1.41
C LYS A 47 -12.23 -7.90 1.99
N THR A 48 -11.42 -7.19 2.76
CA THR A 48 -10.06 -7.65 3.01
C THR A 48 -9.91 -8.32 4.37
N LYS A 49 -9.75 -9.64 4.32
CA LYS A 49 -9.26 -10.43 5.47
C LYS A 49 -7.75 -10.25 5.61
N PHE A 50 -7.28 -9.02 5.84
CA PHE A 50 -5.92 -8.87 6.30
C PHE A 50 -5.78 -9.56 7.65
N THR A 51 -4.69 -10.31 7.84
CA THR A 51 -4.28 -10.81 9.16
C THR A 51 -3.65 -9.71 10.02
N HIS A 52 -3.47 -8.51 9.45
CA HIS A 52 -2.84 -7.36 10.06
C HIS A 52 -3.83 -6.47 10.79
N ASP A 53 -3.54 -6.15 12.05
CA ASP A 53 -4.29 -5.18 12.84
C ASP A 53 -3.78 -3.76 12.54
N PHE A 54 -4.55 -3.00 11.77
CA PHE A 54 -4.21 -1.62 11.42
C PHE A 54 -4.47 -0.61 12.54
N GLY A 55 -4.98 -1.05 13.70
CA GLY A 55 -5.25 -0.17 14.83
C GLY A 55 -6.48 0.72 14.67
N ILE A 56 -7.44 0.36 13.81
CA ILE A 56 -8.64 1.17 13.54
C ILE A 56 -9.55 1.23 14.77
N GLU A 57 -9.77 0.09 15.44
CA GLU A 57 -10.65 0.01 16.62
C GLU A 57 -9.91 0.34 17.92
N ASN A 58 -8.65 -0.10 18.05
CA ASN A 58 -7.84 0.15 19.23
C ASN A 58 -6.39 0.50 18.88
N PRO A 59 -6.09 1.79 18.61
CA PRO A 59 -4.76 2.25 18.20
C PRO A 59 -3.66 2.01 19.24
N LYS A 60 -4.02 1.78 20.51
CA LYS A 60 -3.09 1.58 21.63
C LYS A 60 -2.80 0.11 21.92
N LYS A 61 -3.44 -0.82 21.21
CA LYS A 61 -3.21 -2.25 21.38
C LYS A 61 -1.78 -2.59 20.92
N GLU A 62 -1.08 -3.37 21.73
CA GLU A 62 0.24 -3.87 21.38
C GLU A 62 0.14 -4.75 20.11
N GLY A 63 0.96 -4.44 19.11
CA GLY A 63 0.92 -5.10 17.80
C GLY A 63 -0.03 -4.46 16.76
N SER A 64 -0.74 -3.38 17.09
CA SER A 64 -1.49 -2.58 16.11
C SER A 64 -0.54 -1.58 15.42
N PHE A 65 -0.35 -1.73 14.11
CA PHE A 65 0.53 -0.86 13.33
C PHE A 65 -0.20 -0.28 12.14
N GLY A 66 -0.13 1.05 11.99
CA GLY A 66 -0.67 1.74 10.83
C GLY A 66 0.04 1.33 9.53
N LYS A 67 -0.65 1.51 8.41
CA LYS A 67 -0.13 1.24 7.07
C LYS A 67 -0.40 2.39 6.14
N MET A 68 0.59 2.74 5.32
CA MET A 68 0.41 3.74 4.27
C MET A 68 -0.13 3.07 3.02
N PHE A 69 -1.34 3.48 2.63
CA PHE A 69 -1.97 3.15 1.37
C PHE A 69 -1.96 4.37 0.45
N GLY A 70 -1.98 4.14 -0.85
CA GLY A 70 -2.02 5.19 -1.86
C GLY A 70 -2.86 4.77 -3.05
N VAL A 71 -3.42 5.77 -3.72
CA VAL A 71 -4.16 5.60 -4.97
C VAL A 71 -3.55 6.45 -6.08
N LEU A 72 -3.66 5.98 -7.31
CA LEU A 72 -3.36 6.74 -8.51
C LEU A 72 -4.58 6.72 -9.42
N VAL A 73 -5.22 7.86 -9.61
CA VAL A 73 -6.33 8.01 -10.56
C VAL A 73 -5.77 7.92 -11.98
N VAL A 74 -6.36 7.04 -12.79
CA VAL A 74 -5.90 6.75 -14.16
C VAL A 74 -7.09 6.69 -15.11
N GLN A 75 -6.83 6.99 -16.38
CA GLN A 75 -7.75 6.70 -17.48
C GLN A 75 -7.22 5.49 -18.24
N ASN A 76 -8.07 4.48 -18.47
CA ASN A 76 -7.70 3.32 -19.26
C ASN A 76 -7.76 3.62 -20.78
N LEU A 77 -7.38 2.63 -21.60
CA LEU A 77 -7.38 2.78 -23.07
C LEU A 77 -8.79 2.93 -23.66
N ASP A 78 -9.82 2.52 -22.94
CA ASP A 78 -11.23 2.68 -23.33
C ASP A 78 -11.79 4.05 -22.91
N GLY A 79 -10.97 4.92 -22.32
CA GLY A 79 -11.36 6.26 -21.87
C GLY A 79 -12.07 6.28 -20.51
N GLU A 80 -12.18 5.15 -19.81
CA GLU A 80 -12.81 5.08 -18.50
C GLU A 80 -11.86 5.55 -17.40
N LEU A 81 -12.38 6.38 -16.50
CA LEU A 81 -11.68 6.77 -15.28
C LEU A 81 -11.84 5.72 -14.19
N GLY A 82 -10.74 5.49 -13.48
CA GLY A 82 -10.67 4.65 -12.30
C GLY A 82 -9.41 4.94 -11.52
N TYR A 83 -9.02 4.02 -10.66
CA TYR A 83 -7.80 4.16 -9.88
C TYR A 83 -7.05 2.85 -9.70
N LEU A 84 -5.75 2.95 -9.49
CA LEU A 84 -4.89 1.89 -9.01
C LEU A 84 -4.67 2.08 -7.50
N ALA A 85 -4.61 1.00 -6.74
CA ALA A 85 -4.35 1.03 -5.30
C ALA A 85 -3.01 0.35 -4.98
N GLY A 86 -2.28 0.88 -4.01
CA GLY A 86 -1.01 0.32 -3.53
C GLY A 86 -0.80 0.57 -2.04
N PHE A 87 0.18 -0.11 -1.45
CA PHE A 87 0.60 0.09 -0.06
C PHE A 87 2.11 0.00 0.08
N SER A 88 2.67 0.60 1.13
CA SER A 88 4.12 0.63 1.34
C SER A 88 4.66 -0.71 1.85
N GLY A 89 5.66 -1.33 1.23
CA GLY A 89 6.29 -2.56 1.77
C GLY A 89 5.38 -3.80 1.78
N LYS A 90 5.28 -4.53 2.90
CA LYS A 90 4.50 -5.77 3.05
C LYS A 90 3.37 -5.67 4.07
N ILE A 91 2.25 -6.35 3.88
CA ILE A 91 1.24 -6.54 4.94
C ILE A 91 1.36 -7.99 5.40
N GLY A 92 1.58 -8.21 6.70
CA GLY A 92 1.99 -9.53 7.20
C GLY A 92 3.26 -10.03 6.50
N ASP A 93 3.17 -11.21 5.89
CA ASP A 93 4.28 -11.88 5.19
C ASP A 93 4.14 -11.91 3.67
N THR A 94 3.23 -11.11 3.10
CA THR A 94 3.08 -10.99 1.65
C THR A 94 3.08 -9.53 1.19
N SER A 95 3.67 -9.33 0.02
CA SER A 95 3.66 -8.10 -0.76
C SER A 95 2.55 -8.11 -1.83
N HIS A 96 1.86 -9.24 -1.98
CA HIS A 96 0.86 -9.46 -3.02
C HIS A 96 -0.54 -9.60 -2.42
N TYR A 97 -1.43 -8.68 -2.79
CA TYR A 97 -2.85 -8.72 -2.49
C TYR A 97 -3.66 -8.42 -3.74
N GLU A 98 -4.76 -9.12 -3.93
CA GLU A 98 -5.69 -8.89 -5.03
C GLU A 98 -6.22 -7.45 -4.99
N GLY A 99 -6.30 -6.79 -6.15
CA GLY A 99 -6.67 -5.38 -6.24
C GLY A 99 -5.54 -4.40 -5.94
N PHE A 100 -4.37 -4.83 -5.46
CA PHE A 100 -3.23 -3.94 -5.24
C PHE A 100 -2.17 -4.13 -6.32
N VAL A 101 -1.57 -3.03 -6.75
CA VAL A 101 -0.45 -3.06 -7.70
C VAL A 101 0.70 -3.90 -7.13
N PRO A 102 1.38 -4.71 -7.96
CA PRO A 102 2.49 -5.52 -7.50
C PRO A 102 3.64 -4.64 -6.99
N PRO A 103 4.46 -5.15 -6.07
CA PRO A 103 5.64 -4.44 -5.62
C PRO A 103 6.60 -4.20 -6.79
N VAL A 104 7.21 -3.02 -6.85
CA VAL A 104 8.28 -2.72 -7.83
C VAL A 104 9.51 -3.62 -7.59
N PHE A 105 9.74 -4.01 -6.33
CA PHE A 105 10.78 -4.94 -5.92
C PHE A 105 10.24 -5.89 -4.86
N ASP A 106 10.25 -7.20 -5.14
CA ASP A 106 9.77 -8.20 -4.20
C ASP A 106 10.90 -8.68 -3.27
N MET A 107 11.04 -8.01 -2.13
CA MET A 107 12.01 -8.40 -1.09
C MET A 107 11.78 -9.81 -0.53
N LEU A 108 10.61 -10.42 -0.75
CA LEU A 108 10.25 -11.74 -0.23
C LEU A 108 10.23 -12.83 -1.30
N GLY A 109 10.44 -12.48 -2.57
CA GLY A 109 10.52 -13.42 -3.66
C GLY A 109 11.72 -14.36 -3.51
N ASN A 110 11.64 -15.57 -4.06
CA ASN A 110 12.69 -16.60 -3.96
C ASN A 110 14.06 -16.16 -4.51
N GLU A 111 14.14 -15.08 -5.29
CA GLU A 111 15.38 -14.51 -5.82
C GLU A 111 15.92 -13.32 -4.99
N SER A 112 15.29 -13.00 -3.87
CA SER A 112 15.67 -11.89 -3.00
C SER A 112 16.97 -12.20 -2.24
N TYR A 113 18.05 -11.52 -2.64
CA TYR A 113 19.32 -11.43 -1.90
C TYR A 113 19.15 -10.94 -0.45
N PHE A 114 18.00 -10.35 -0.12
CA PHE A 114 17.76 -9.67 1.14
C PHE A 114 17.79 -10.63 2.34
N ARG A 115 17.14 -11.80 2.25
CA ARG A 115 17.09 -12.76 3.38
C ARG A 115 18.48 -13.27 3.75
N SER A 116 19.29 -13.61 2.76
CA SER A 116 20.66 -14.10 3.01
C SER A 116 21.58 -13.04 3.60
N GLU A 117 21.38 -11.75 3.28
CA GLU A 117 22.16 -10.67 3.89
C GLU A 117 21.62 -10.30 5.29
N GLU A 118 20.30 -10.36 5.50
CA GLU A 118 19.66 -10.15 6.80
C GLU A 118 20.15 -11.17 7.84
N GLU A 119 20.28 -12.45 7.46
CA GLU A 119 20.85 -13.50 8.32
C GLU A 119 22.29 -13.17 8.76
N LYS A 120 23.12 -12.64 7.85
CA LYS A 120 24.51 -12.25 8.17
C LYS A 120 24.54 -11.09 9.15
N VAL A 121 23.69 -10.09 8.96
CA VAL A 121 23.57 -8.94 9.88
C VAL A 121 23.09 -9.38 11.26
N ASN A 122 22.08 -10.26 11.32
CA ASN A 122 21.60 -10.82 12.59
C ASN A 122 22.70 -11.63 13.31
N ALA A 123 23.49 -12.40 12.58
CA ALA A 123 24.62 -13.14 13.15
C ALA A 123 25.69 -12.21 13.76
N LEU A 124 25.91 -11.02 13.17
CA LEU A 124 26.78 -9.99 13.74
C LEU A 124 26.17 -9.37 15.00
N HIS A 125 24.86 -9.07 14.99
CA HIS A 125 24.14 -8.54 16.15
C HIS A 125 24.27 -9.45 17.37
N LEU A 126 24.03 -10.76 17.18
CA LEU A 126 24.15 -11.76 18.24
C LEU A 126 25.58 -11.85 18.82
N LYS A 127 26.61 -11.65 17.98
CA LYS A 127 28.00 -11.60 18.46
C LYS A 127 28.28 -10.35 19.29
N ILE A 128 27.74 -9.20 18.90
CA ILE A 128 27.90 -7.95 19.66
C ILE A 128 27.22 -8.10 21.02
N GLU A 129 25.96 -8.56 21.06
CA GLU A 129 25.24 -8.79 22.31
C GLU A 129 25.97 -9.76 23.24
N ALA A 130 26.57 -10.83 22.70
CA ALA A 130 27.34 -11.78 23.50
C ALA A 130 28.61 -11.16 24.10
N LEU A 131 29.27 -10.23 23.40
CA LEU A 131 30.46 -9.54 23.89
C LEU A 131 30.13 -8.44 24.91
N GLU A 132 29.00 -7.74 24.74
CA GLU A 132 28.57 -6.67 25.67
C GLU A 132 28.04 -7.22 27.00
N ASN A 133 27.56 -8.47 27.02
CA ASN A 133 27.09 -9.15 28.23
C ASN A 133 28.15 -10.08 28.85
N SER A 134 29.42 -9.98 28.44
CA SER A 134 30.58 -10.68 29.02
C SER A 134 31.33 -9.82 30.03
#